data_AF-A0AAV0BG73-F1
#
_entry.id   AF-A0AAV0BG73-F1
#
_cell.length_a   1.000
_cell.length_b   1.000
_cell.length_c   1.000
_cell.angle_alpha   90.00
_cell.angle_beta   90.00
_cell.angle_gamma   90.00
#
_symmetry.space_group_name_H-M   'P 1'
#
loop_
_entity.id
_entity.type
_entity.pdbx_description
1 polymer ?
#
loop_
_entity_poly.entity_id
_entity_poly.type
_entity_poly.pdbx_seq_one_letter_code
_entity_poly.pdbx_strand_id
1 'polypeptide(L)'
;RVRLLPGFSQLDWAKLKSSGENLRVKGVTGLRRITRSELKEHRSLKDGEVWSSFNSKVYNLTSYLDFHPGGRKELLRVGGKDGTELFMKTHAWISVDSMMDTCLIRLLV
;
A
#
# COMPACT_ATOMS: atom_id res chain seq x y z
N ARG A 1 -7.17 -7.82 16.62
CA ARG A 1 -6.02 -6.90 16.64
C ARG A 1 -4.75 -7.72 16.78
N VAL A 2 -3.78 -7.55 15.88
CA VAL A 2 -2.49 -8.26 15.95
C VAL A 2 -1.50 -7.38 16.72
N ARG A 3 -0.63 -7.99 17.54
CA ARG A 3 0.46 -7.25 18.19
C ARG A 3 1.54 -6.94 17.13
N LEU A 4 1.83 -5.66 16.93
CA LEU A 4 2.92 -5.24 16.05
C LEU A 4 4.26 -5.53 16.72
N LEU A 5 5.27 -5.88 15.90
CA LEU A 5 6.63 -6.05 16.37
C LEU A 5 7.23 -4.69 16.80
N PRO A 6 8.21 -4.68 17.71
CA PRO A 6 8.98 -3.46 18.01
C PRO A 6 9.52 -2.83 16.71
N GLY A 7 9.41 -1.50 16.60
CA GLY A 7 9.85 -0.74 15.42
C GLY A 7 8.80 -0.57 14.31
N PHE A 8 7.57 -1.07 14.49
CA PHE A 8 6.49 -0.96 13.51
C PHE A 8 5.27 -0.20 14.03
N SER A 9 5.47 0.75 14.95
CA SER A 9 4.39 1.62 15.42
C SER A 9 3.96 2.62 14.34
N GLN A 10 2.83 3.30 14.56
CA GLN A 10 2.41 4.41 13.68
C GLN A 10 3.43 5.56 13.66
N LEU A 11 4.16 5.78 14.76
CA LEU A 11 5.24 6.78 14.81
C LEU A 11 6.44 6.32 13.99
N ASP A 12 6.76 5.03 14.00
CA ASP A 12 7.84 4.50 13.17
C ASP A 12 7.48 4.55 11.69
N TRP A 13 6.20 4.33 11.34
CA TRP A 13 5.70 4.59 9.99
C TRP A 13 5.88 6.05 9.59
N ALA A 14 5.47 7.00 10.45
CA ALA A 14 5.64 8.42 10.19
C ALA A 14 7.11 8.80 9.97
N LYS A 15 8.02 8.26 10.79
CA LYS A 15 9.47 8.44 10.61
C LYS A 15 9.95 7.92 9.27
N LEU A 16 9.51 6.71 8.87
CA LEU A 16 9.88 6.12 7.58
C LEU A 16 9.35 6.96 6.40
N LYS A 17 8.12 7.48 6.47
CA LYS A 17 7.61 8.40 5.44
C LYS A 17 8.44 9.68 5.32
N SER A 18 9.00 10.16 6.43
CA SER A 18 9.84 11.36 6.48
C SER A 18 11.33 11.12 6.20
N SER A 19 11.78 9.87 6.00
CA SER A 19 13.22 9.55 5.93
C SER A 19 13.89 9.91 4.60
N GLY A 20 13.11 10.24 3.56
CA GLY A 20 13.61 10.42 2.19
C GLY A 20 13.75 9.13 1.39
N GLU A 21 13.43 7.98 1.99
CA GLU A 21 13.36 6.69 1.28
C GLU A 21 12.29 6.71 0.18
N ASN A 22 12.59 6.11 -0.98
CA ASN A 22 11.61 5.98 -2.05
C ASN A 22 10.67 4.79 -1.78
N LEU A 23 9.49 5.09 -1.25
CA LEU A 23 8.46 4.09 -0.92
C LEU A 23 7.44 3.83 -2.04
N ARG A 24 7.61 4.46 -3.22
CA ARG A 24 6.67 4.31 -4.36
C ARG A 24 6.98 3.04 -5.13
N VAL A 25 8.03 3.01 -5.94
CA VAL A 25 8.54 1.84 -6.67
C VAL A 25 9.96 2.18 -7.09
N LYS A 26 10.85 1.20 -7.11
CA LYS A 26 12.15 1.33 -7.79
C LYS A 26 11.93 1.21 -9.31
N GLY A 27 12.08 2.31 -10.05
CA GLY A 27 12.13 2.28 -11.53
C GLY A 27 10.86 2.68 -12.29
N VAL A 28 9.75 3.02 -11.61
CA VAL A 28 8.61 3.68 -12.28
C VAL A 28 8.94 5.15 -12.47
N THR A 29 9.30 5.51 -13.71
CA THR A 29 9.53 6.90 -14.13
C THR A 29 8.46 7.30 -15.15
N GLY A 30 7.87 8.48 -14.97
CA GLY A 30 6.92 9.06 -15.93
C GLY A 30 5.43 8.96 -15.55
N LEU A 31 4.57 9.40 -16.48
CA LEU A 31 3.14 9.63 -16.26
C LEU A 31 2.25 8.43 -16.69
N ARG A 32 2.76 7.19 -16.66
CA ARG A 32 1.99 6.03 -17.14
C ARG A 32 0.86 5.65 -16.17
N ARG A 33 -0.31 5.31 -16.71
CA ARG A 33 -1.42 4.74 -15.93
C ARG A 33 -1.18 3.24 -15.73
N ILE A 34 -1.68 2.70 -14.62
CA ILE A 34 -1.57 1.29 -14.28
C ILE A 34 -2.83 0.58 -14.78
N THR A 35 -2.68 -0.50 -15.51
CA THR A 35 -3.84 -1.30 -15.95
C THR A 35 -4.24 -2.29 -14.88
N ARG A 36 -5.48 -2.78 -14.91
CA ARG A 36 -5.92 -3.89 -14.06
C ARG A 36 -5.09 -5.16 -14.23
N SER A 37 -4.59 -5.42 -15.44
CA SER A 37 -3.73 -6.57 -15.72
C SER A 37 -2.37 -6.43 -15.04
N GLU A 38 -1.74 -5.26 -15.17
CA GLU A 38 -0.48 -4.96 -14.48
C GLU A 38 -0.64 -5.04 -12.96
N LEU A 39 -1.71 -4.45 -12.41
CA LEU A 39 -1.96 -4.50 -10.97
C LEU A 39 -1.99 -5.94 -10.43
N LYS A 40 -2.57 -6.89 -11.16
CA LYS A 40 -2.69 -8.30 -10.72
C LYS A 40 -1.35 -9.00 -10.53
N GLU A 41 -0.30 -8.55 -11.20
CA GLU A 41 1.05 -9.11 -11.07
C GLU A 41 1.68 -8.78 -9.71
N HIS A 42 1.17 -7.80 -8.97
CA HIS A 42 1.74 -7.31 -7.70
C HIS A 42 0.93 -7.81 -6.49
N ARG A 43 0.73 -9.12 -6.41
CA ARG A 43 -0.22 -9.73 -5.46
C ARG A 43 0.40 -10.03 -4.10
N SER A 44 1.70 -10.29 -4.05
CA SER A 44 2.40 -10.78 -2.86
C SER A 44 3.90 -10.46 -2.91
N LEU A 45 4.59 -10.62 -1.78
CA LEU A 45 6.05 -10.48 -1.71
C LEU A 45 6.81 -11.47 -2.61
N LYS A 46 6.19 -12.59 -2.99
CA LYS A 46 6.79 -13.54 -3.95
C LYS A 46 6.89 -12.94 -5.35
N ASP A 47 6.08 -11.92 -5.63
CA ASP A 47 6.01 -11.21 -6.90
C ASP A 47 6.90 -9.94 -6.87
N GLY A 48 7.76 -9.81 -5.85
CA GLY A 48 8.66 -8.67 -5.64
C GLY A 48 8.01 -7.54 -4.83
N GLU A 49 6.93 -6.98 -5.35
CA GLU A 49 6.21 -5.86 -4.72
C GLU A 49 4.71 -6.17 -4.57
N VAL A 50 4.10 -5.66 -3.50
CA VAL A 50 2.66 -5.76 -3.26
C VAL A 50 2.01 -4.43 -3.55
N TRP A 51 1.12 -4.37 -4.53
CA TRP A 51 0.36 -3.16 -4.85
C TRP A 51 -1.12 -3.38 -4.59
N SER A 52 -1.84 -2.29 -4.34
CA SER A 52 -3.31 -2.30 -4.32
C SER A 52 -3.81 -0.96 -4.82
N SER A 53 -5.02 -0.96 -5.35
CA SER A 53 -5.73 0.28 -5.65
C SER A 53 -6.77 0.62 -4.60
N PHE A 54 -6.93 1.91 -4.34
CA PHE A 54 -7.99 2.50 -3.54
C PHE A 54 -8.45 3.78 -4.24
N ASN A 55 -9.75 3.94 -4.48
CA ASN A 55 -10.32 5.09 -5.18
C ASN A 55 -9.56 5.43 -6.48
N SER A 56 -9.35 4.42 -7.34
CA SER A 56 -8.63 4.54 -8.62
C SER A 56 -7.17 5.00 -8.53
N LYS A 57 -6.56 5.02 -7.34
CA LYS A 57 -5.12 5.28 -7.12
C LYS A 57 -4.43 4.00 -6.70
N VAL A 58 -3.28 3.71 -7.29
CA VAL A 58 -2.46 2.51 -7.02
C VAL A 58 -1.32 2.90 -6.08
N TYR A 59 -1.15 2.15 -5.01
CA TYR A 59 -0.10 2.35 -4.01
C TYR A 59 0.73 1.10 -3.86
N ASN A 60 2.02 1.28 -3.58
CA ASN A 60 2.88 0.20 -3.13
C ASN A 60 2.69 -0.03 -1.62
N LEU A 61 2.24 -1.22 -1.26
CA LEU A 61 1.99 -1.63 0.11
C LEU A 61 3.19 -2.32 0.75
N THR A 62 4.23 -2.62 -0.02
CA THR A 62 5.36 -3.49 0.39
C THR A 62 5.96 -3.05 1.73
N SER A 63 6.34 -1.78 1.84
CA SER A 63 6.94 -1.24 3.06
C SER A 63 5.96 -1.11 4.22
N TYR A 64 4.65 -1.11 3.97
CA TYR A 64 3.61 -0.95 4.98
C TYR A 64 3.09 -2.28 5.56
N LEU A 65 3.46 -3.43 4.97
CA LEU A 65 2.96 -4.75 5.38
C LEU A 65 3.11 -5.00 6.89
N ASP A 66 4.25 -4.63 7.46
CA ASP A 66 4.54 -4.79 8.89
C ASP A 66 3.95 -3.71 9.79
N PHE A 67 3.64 -2.55 9.23
CA PHE A 67 3.06 -1.42 9.98
C PHE A 67 1.53 -1.50 10.06
N HIS A 68 0.90 -2.36 9.25
CA HIS A 68 -0.55 -2.50 9.22
C HIS A 68 -1.10 -3.08 10.54
N PRO A 69 -1.93 -2.35 11.31
CA PRO A 69 -2.46 -2.82 12.60
C PRO A 69 -3.35 -4.08 12.51
N GLY A 70 -3.97 -4.31 11.34
CA GLY A 70 -4.72 -5.53 11.06
C GLY A 70 -3.83 -6.75 10.74
N GLY A 71 -2.52 -6.54 10.59
CA GLY A 71 -1.53 -7.55 10.24
C GLY A 71 -1.37 -7.77 8.73
N ARG A 72 -0.24 -8.38 8.35
CA ARG A 72 0.11 -8.67 6.94
C ARG A 72 -0.99 -9.44 6.21
N LYS A 73 -1.54 -10.48 6.85
CA LYS A 73 -2.54 -11.37 6.22
C LYS A 73 -3.78 -10.60 5.76
N GLU A 74 -4.26 -9.65 6.56
CA GLU A 74 -5.41 -8.83 6.20
C GLU A 74 -5.10 -7.87 5.05
N LEU A 75 -3.93 -7.22 5.07
CA LEU A 75 -3.53 -6.30 4.00
C LEU A 75 -3.32 -7.03 2.67
N LEU A 76 -2.78 -8.24 2.69
CA LEU A 76 -2.56 -9.06 1.49
C LEU A 76 -3.85 -9.51 0.80
N ARG A 77 -5.03 -9.39 1.44
CA ARG A 77 -6.32 -9.71 0.80
C ARG A 77 -6.60 -8.84 -0.43
N VAL A 78 -6.06 -7.60 -0.42
CA VAL A 78 -6.21 -6.62 -1.50
C VAL A 78 -4.98 -6.52 -2.41
N GLY A 79 -3.93 -7.30 -2.14
CA GLY A 79 -2.77 -7.38 -3.04
C GLY A 79 -3.20 -7.71 -4.47
N GLY A 80 -2.72 -6.90 -5.41
CA GLY A 80 -3.03 -6.95 -6.83
C GLY A 80 -4.49 -6.68 -7.22
N LYS A 81 -5.24 -5.95 -6.38
CA LYS A 81 -6.69 -5.71 -6.57
C LYS A 81 -7.10 -4.28 -6.25
N ASP A 82 -8.37 -3.97 -6.56
CA ASP A 82 -9.07 -2.84 -5.96
C ASP A 82 -9.57 -3.22 -4.57
N GLY A 83 -8.98 -2.58 -3.56
CA GLY A 83 -9.29 -2.79 -2.15
C GLY A 83 -10.28 -1.79 -1.59
N THR A 84 -10.83 -0.88 -2.40
CA THR A 84 -11.67 0.25 -1.94
C THR A 84 -12.81 -0.21 -1.05
N GLU A 85 -13.61 -1.17 -1.51
CA GLU A 85 -14.78 -1.64 -0.75
C GLU A 85 -14.39 -2.26 0.60
N LEU A 86 -13.36 -3.11 0.61
CA LEU A 86 -12.89 -3.75 1.86
C LEU A 86 -12.29 -2.73 2.82
N PHE A 87 -11.57 -1.74 2.30
CA PHE A 87 -11.02 -0.65 3.09
C PHE A 87 -12.15 0.17 3.72
N MET A 88 -13.15 0.58 2.95
CA MET A 88 -14.27 1.39 3.46
C MET A 88 -15.11 0.66 4.49
N LYS A 89 -15.26 -0.67 4.40
CA LYS A 89 -15.95 -1.46 5.43
C LYS A 89 -15.23 -1.46 6.79
N THR A 90 -13.92 -1.24 6.80
CA THR A 90 -13.07 -1.44 8.00
C THR A 90 -12.46 -0.14 8.52
N HIS A 91 -12.19 0.82 7.64
CA HIS A 91 -11.36 1.99 7.86
C HIS A 91 -11.98 3.26 7.23
N ALA A 92 -13.32 3.37 7.19
CA ALA A 92 -14.01 4.48 6.52
C ALA A 92 -13.56 5.89 6.98
N TRP A 93 -13.06 6.01 8.21
CA TRP A 93 -12.58 7.25 8.83
C TRP A 93 -11.09 7.52 8.60
N ILE A 94 -10.35 6.63 7.93
CA ILE A 94 -8.93 6.78 7.66
C ILE A 94 -8.74 7.29 6.23
N SER A 95 -7.98 8.37 6.08
CA SER A 95 -7.53 8.83 4.76
C SER A 95 -6.38 7.94 4.26
N VAL A 96 -6.68 7.04 3.32
CA VAL A 96 -5.65 6.22 2.64
C VAL A 96 -4.64 7.11 1.91
N ASP A 97 -5.08 8.24 1.37
CA ASP A 97 -4.24 9.22 0.69
C ASP A 97 -3.19 9.82 1.62
N SER A 98 -3.56 10.19 2.85
CA SER A 98 -2.60 10.72 3.82
C SER A 98 -1.72 9.63 4.43
N MET A 99 -2.28 8.43 4.65
CA MET A 99 -1.52 7.31 5.21
C MET A 99 -0.43 6.82 4.25
N MET A 100 -0.71 6.84 2.94
CA MET A 100 0.09 6.21 1.88
C MET A 100 0.60 7.21 0.82
N ASP A 101 0.62 8.51 1.11
CA ASP A 101 1.05 9.61 0.21
C ASP A 101 2.42 9.36 -0.45
N THR A 102 3.39 8.90 0.33
CA THR A 102 4.74 8.56 -0.12
C THR A 102 4.81 7.26 -0.92
N CYS A 103 3.73 6.48 -0.99
CA CYS A 103 3.64 5.19 -1.67
C CYS A 103 2.80 5.23 -2.94
N LEU A 104 2.22 6.37 -3.29
CA LEU A 104 1.39 6.53 -4.49
C LEU A 104 2.23 6.27 -5.75
N ILE A 105 1.83 5.28 -6.55
CA ILE A 105 2.44 4.95 -7.83
C ILE A 105 1.78 5.80 -8.91
N ARG A 106 0.49 5.54 -9.21
CA ARG A 106 -0.27 6.24 -10.26
C ARG A 106 -1.76 5.91 -10.24
N LEU A 107 -2.50 6.34 -11.27
CA LEU A 107 -3.93 6.06 -11.42
C LEU A 107 -4.17 4.70 -12.10
N LEU A 108 -5.19 3.99 -11.65
CA LEU A 108 -5.70 2.77 -12.25
C LEU A 108 -6.61 3.09 -13.44
N VAL A 109 -6.47 2.34 -14.54
CA VAL A 109 -7.37 2.35 -15.71
C VAL A 109 -7.80 0.95 -16.14
#